data_AF-A0A258JU46-F1
#
_entry.id   AF-A0A258JU46-F1
#
_cell.length_a   1.000
_cell.length_b   1.000
_cell.length_c   1.000
_cell.angle_alpha   90.00
_cell.angle_beta   90.00
_cell.angle_gamma   90.00
#
_symmetry.space_group_name_H-M   'P 1'
#
loop_
_entity.id
_entity.type
_entity.pdbx_description
1 polymer ?
#
loop_
_entity_poly.entity_id
_entity_poly.type
_entity_poly.pdbx_seq_one_letter_code
_entity_poly.pdbx_strand_id
1 'polypeptide(L)'
;MKLYTEDPERILIYGGSRKDSGEIRGIISGDTLKGSFYYSSYGGGTLKRYPVAMLKRENKWLLGKGVISIYMGIPSYLKTEPIDYSDPKFIFEEVKK
;
A
#
# COMPACT_ATOMS: atom_id res chain seq x y z
N MET A 1 -11.15 0.11 -3.76
CA MET A 1 -10.09 -0.11 -2.75
C MET A 1 -10.82 0.27 -1.52
N LYS A 2 -11.53 -0.70 -0.98
CA LYS A 2 -12.13 -0.67 0.33
C LYS A 2 -10.98 -0.84 1.28
N LEU A 3 -10.57 0.28 1.88
CA LEU A 3 -9.68 0.26 3.02
C LEU A 3 -10.54 -0.25 4.18
N TYR A 4 -10.24 -1.43 4.75
CA TYR A 4 -10.83 -1.79 6.04
C TYR A 4 -9.90 -1.31 7.14
N THR A 5 -10.46 -0.61 8.10
CA THR A 5 -9.72 -0.10 9.24
C THR A 5 -10.55 -0.25 10.52
N GLU A 6 -10.75 -1.47 11.04
CA GLU A 6 -11.20 -1.76 12.41
C GLU A 6 -10.37 -2.92 13.02
N ASP A 7 -9.85 -2.80 14.25
CA ASP A 7 -9.22 -3.95 14.95
C ASP A 7 -8.00 -4.67 14.30
N PRO A 8 -7.44 -5.75 14.86
CA PRO A 8 -6.30 -6.50 14.29
C PRO A 8 -6.57 -7.17 12.92
N GLU A 9 -7.74 -6.97 12.31
CA GLU A 9 -8.26 -7.63 11.10
C GLU A 9 -8.36 -6.70 9.87
N ARG A 10 -7.47 -5.72 9.73
CA ARG A 10 -7.58 -4.65 8.71
C ARG A 10 -6.99 -5.03 7.35
N ILE A 11 -7.79 -5.71 6.51
CA ILE A 11 -7.49 -6.07 5.10
C ILE A 11 -7.86 -4.91 4.14
N LEU A 12 -7.22 -4.79 2.97
CA LEU A 12 -7.50 -3.74 1.97
C LEU A 12 -7.92 -4.36 0.63
N ILE A 13 -9.13 -4.07 0.11
CA ILE A 13 -9.72 -4.76 -1.09
C ILE A 13 -10.15 -3.77 -2.20
N TYR A 14 -9.48 -3.68 -3.35
CA TYR A 14 -9.93 -2.88 -4.54
C TYR A 14 -10.47 -3.74 -5.68
N GLY A 15 -11.52 -3.26 -6.37
CA GLY A 15 -11.94 -3.75 -7.70
C GLY A 15 -13.17 -4.65 -7.69
N GLY A 16 -14.25 -4.19 -8.30
CA GLY A 16 -15.40 -5.02 -8.65
C GLY A 16 -15.08 -5.90 -9.85
N SER A 17 -15.47 -7.17 -9.73
CA SER A 17 -15.66 -8.16 -10.82
C SER A 17 -14.46 -8.96 -11.32
N ARG A 18 -13.19 -8.64 -10.98
CA ARG A 18 -12.03 -9.55 -11.16
C ARG A 18 -11.02 -9.34 -10.03
N LYS A 19 -10.92 -10.32 -9.13
CA LYS A 19 -10.31 -10.17 -7.80
C LYS A 19 -8.81 -10.44 -7.84
N ASP A 20 -8.00 -9.45 -8.23
CA ASP A 20 -6.58 -9.43 -7.86
C ASP A 20 -6.52 -9.01 -6.39
N SER A 21 -6.61 -9.98 -5.48
CA SER A 21 -6.50 -9.72 -4.04
C SER A 21 -5.05 -9.44 -3.66
N GLY A 22 -4.83 -8.40 -2.85
CA GLY A 22 -3.55 -8.12 -2.24
C GLY A 22 -3.68 -7.70 -0.79
N GLU A 23 -2.58 -7.85 -0.05
CA GLU A 23 -2.47 -7.56 1.38
C GLU A 23 -1.35 -6.55 1.59
N ILE A 24 -1.55 -5.55 2.44
CA ILE A 24 -0.46 -4.67 2.89
C ILE A 24 0.02 -5.14 4.25
N ARG A 25 1.32 -5.45 4.34
CA ARG A 25 2.00 -5.73 5.61
C ARG A 25 2.93 -4.57 5.91
N GLY A 26 2.66 -3.86 7.01
CA GLY A 26 3.39 -2.66 7.33
C GLY A 26 3.18 -2.19 8.76
N ILE A 27 3.85 -1.09 9.08
CA ILE A 27 3.79 -0.43 10.37
C ILE A 27 3.07 0.90 10.16
N ILE A 28 2.09 1.17 11.03
CA ILE A 28 1.46 2.48 11.17
C ILE A 28 2.18 3.24 12.27
N SER A 29 2.60 4.46 11.98
CA SER A 29 3.21 5.38 12.93
C SER A 29 2.60 6.76 12.71
N GLY A 30 1.74 7.19 13.64
CA GLY A 30 0.96 8.42 13.51
C GLY A 30 0.05 8.39 12.27
N ASP A 31 0.26 9.33 11.37
CA ASP A 31 -0.44 9.47 10.10
C ASP A 31 0.16 8.65 8.95
N THR A 32 1.28 7.95 9.19
CA THR A 32 2.04 7.30 8.14
C THR A 32 1.94 5.78 8.23
N LEU A 33 1.74 5.11 7.09
CA LEU A 33 1.81 3.66 6.94
C LEU A 33 2.95 3.32 5.98
N LYS A 34 3.95 2.54 6.43
CA LYS A 34 5.05 2.05 5.59
C LYS A 34 5.10 0.53 5.62
N GLY A 35 5.31 -0.10 4.46
CA GLY A 35 5.30 -1.55 4.39
C GLY A 35 5.53 -2.13 3.00
N SER A 36 4.98 -3.31 2.79
CA SER A 36 5.00 -4.01 1.52
C SER A 36 3.60 -4.47 1.16
N PHE A 37 3.20 -4.17 -0.07
CA PHE A 37 2.02 -4.71 -0.72
C PHE A 37 2.37 -6.03 -1.38
N TYR A 38 1.63 -7.07 -1.01
CA TYR A 38 1.72 -8.40 -1.59
C TYR A 38 0.48 -8.65 -2.43
N TYR A 39 0.65 -9.16 -3.65
CA TYR A 39 -0.48 -9.49 -4.50
C TYR A 39 -0.18 -10.70 -5.36
N SER A 40 -1.22 -11.48 -5.66
CA SER A 40 -1.20 -12.51 -6.69
C SER A 40 -1.97 -12.01 -7.89
N SER A 41 -1.36 -12.06 -9.07
CA SER A 41 -2.07 -11.80 -10.32
C SER A 41 -2.86 -13.05 -10.72
N TYR A 42 -4.06 -12.86 -11.27
CA TYR A 42 -4.86 -13.94 -11.84
C TYR A 42 -4.05 -14.86 -12.77
N GLY A 43 -4.13 -16.17 -12.55
CA GLY A 43 -3.46 -17.19 -13.37
C GLY A 43 -1.98 -17.47 -13.05
N GLY A 44 -1.40 -16.83 -12.04
CA GLY A 44 0.00 -17.05 -11.65
C GLY A 44 0.18 -17.27 -10.15
N GLY A 45 0.75 -18.42 -9.77
CA GLY A 45 1.03 -18.79 -8.37
C GLY A 45 2.16 -18.01 -7.69
N THR A 46 2.72 -16.98 -8.34
CA THR A 46 3.82 -16.19 -7.77
C THR A 46 3.28 -14.97 -7.03
N LEU A 47 3.50 -14.95 -5.72
CA LEU A 47 3.25 -13.79 -4.88
C LEU A 47 4.24 -12.67 -5.26
N LYS A 48 3.72 -11.56 -5.76
CA LYS A 48 4.50 -10.36 -6.07
C LYS A 48 4.51 -9.42 -4.86
N ARG A 49 5.62 -8.70 -4.69
CA ARG A 49 5.83 -7.77 -3.58
C ARG A 49 6.22 -6.39 -4.12
N TYR A 50 5.64 -5.33 -3.56
CA TYR A 50 5.98 -3.95 -3.88
C TYR A 50 6.04 -3.08 -2.61
N PRO A 51 7.01 -2.17 -2.45
CA PRO A 51 7.05 -1.29 -1.30
C PRO A 51 5.91 -0.27 -1.34
N VAL A 52 5.34 0.03 -0.17
CA VAL A 52 4.23 0.97 -0.02
C VAL A 52 4.52 1.94 1.12
N ALA A 53 4.20 3.21 0.88
CA ALA A 53 4.28 4.29 1.85
C ALA A 53 3.06 5.16 1.64
N MET A 54 2.23 5.31 2.66
CA MET A 54 1.01 6.09 2.62
C MET A 54 1.00 7.13 3.73
N LEU A 55 0.46 8.31 3.42
CA LEU A 55 0.26 9.38 4.39
C LEU A 55 -1.23 9.67 4.52
N LYS A 56 -1.74 9.69 5.74
CA LYS A 56 -3.13 10.03 6.04
C LYS A 56 -3.29 11.55 6.09
N ARG A 57 -4.18 12.10 5.26
CA ARG A 57 -4.60 13.52 5.31
C ARG A 57 -6.09 13.61 5.07
N GLU A 58 -6.80 14.33 5.95
CA GLU A 58 -8.24 14.61 5.78
C GLU A 58 -9.09 13.36 5.53
N ASN A 59 -8.85 12.29 6.29
CA ASN A 59 -9.47 10.95 6.13
C ASN A 59 -9.21 10.24 4.80
N LYS A 60 -8.29 10.75 3.98
CA LYS A 60 -7.76 10.09 2.78
C LYS A 60 -6.38 9.52 3.06
N TRP A 61 -6.00 8.50 2.31
CA TRP A 61 -4.62 8.02 2.28
C TRP A 61 -3.99 8.40 0.95
N LEU A 62 -2.76 8.92 1.00
CA LEU A 62 -1.99 9.38 -0.14
C LEU A 62 -0.89 8.37 -0.43
N LEU A 63 -0.87 7.73 -1.60
CA LEU A 63 0.25 6.87 -2.00
C LEU A 63 1.47 7.71 -2.34
N GLY A 64 2.50 7.61 -1.51
CA GLY A 64 3.75 8.30 -1.74
C GLY A 64 4.57 7.69 -2.87
N LYS A 65 5.43 8.51 -3.46
CA LYS A 65 6.45 8.14 -4.45
C LYS A 65 7.82 8.19 -3.76
N GLY A 66 8.64 7.19 -4.00
CA GLY A 66 9.99 7.15 -3.44
C GLY A 66 10.91 6.33 -4.33
N VAL A 67 12.21 6.48 -4.12
CA VAL A 67 13.21 5.70 -4.85
C VAL A 67 13.20 4.27 -4.30
N ILE A 68 12.97 3.30 -5.18
CA ILE A 68 12.96 1.88 -4.83
C ILE A 68 14.34 1.29 -5.09
N SER A 69 14.89 0.61 -4.09
CA SER A 69 16.05 -0.25 -4.25
C SER A 69 15.67 -1.70 -3.99
N ILE A 70 16.41 -2.60 -4.65
CA ILE A 70 16.24 -4.05 -4.47
C ILE A 70 17.49 -4.56 -3.76
N TYR A 71 17.30 -5.12 -2.57
CA TYR A 71 18.36 -5.79 -1.81
C TYR A 71 17.98 -7.24 -1.59
N MET A 72 18.84 -8.18 -2.00
CA MET A 72 18.58 -9.62 -1.94
C MET A 72 17.20 -10.02 -2.52
N GLY A 73 16.81 -9.41 -3.65
CA GLY A 73 15.51 -9.66 -4.29
C GLY A 73 14.29 -9.03 -3.60
N ILE A 74 14.49 -8.28 -2.51
CA ILE A 74 13.43 -7.61 -1.77
C ILE A 74 13.39 -6.13 -2.17
N PRO A 75 12.31 -5.66 -2.82
CA PRO A 75 12.15 -4.24 -3.12
C PRO A 75 11.72 -3.47 -1.87
N SER A 76 12.39 -2.35 -1.61
CA SER A 76 12.13 -1.43 -0.49
C SER A 76 12.41 0.01 -0.90
N TYR A 77 11.83 0.98 -0.20
CA TYR A 77 12.22 2.37 -0.39
C TYR A 77 13.61 2.63 0.18
N LEU A 78 14.43 3.39 -0.54
CA LEU A 78 15.71 3.88 -0.02
C LEU A 78 15.46 4.74 1.22
N LYS A 79 16.19 4.43 2.30
CA LYS A 79 16.06 5.17 3.56
C LYS A 79 16.68 6.56 3.52
N THR A 80 17.59 6.79 2.58
CA THR A 80 18.29 8.07 2.39
C THR A 80 17.44 9.11 1.66
N GLU A 81 16.45 8.65 0.90
CA GLU A 81 15.58 9.52 0.11
C GLU A 81 14.22 9.68 0.80
N PRO A 82 13.66 10.90 0.85
CA PRO A 82 12.32 11.10 1.37
C PRO A 82 11.27 10.47 0.45
N ILE A 83 10.11 10.16 1.03
CA ILE A 83 8.92 9.80 0.26
C ILE A 83 8.18 11.10 -0.07
N ASP A 84 7.92 11.33 -1.35
CA ASP A 84 7.15 12.46 -1.84
C ASP A 84 5.64 12.13 -1.82
N TYR A 85 4.87 13.01 -1.17
CA TYR A 85 3.41 12.94 -1.10
C TYR A 85 2.72 14.16 -1.74
N SER A 86 3.48 15.08 -2.35
CA SER A 86 2.95 16.30 -2.97
C SER A 86 2.12 16.02 -4.22
N ASP A 87 2.55 15.03 -5.01
CA ASP A 87 1.84 14.49 -6.17
C ASP A 87 1.60 12.99 -5.99
N PRO A 88 0.59 12.59 -5.18
CA PRO A 88 0.37 11.20 -4.82
C PRO A 88 0.03 10.36 -6.04
N LYS A 89 0.64 9.17 -6.14
CA LYS A 89 0.34 8.25 -7.27
C LYS A 89 -1.12 7.79 -7.27
N PHE A 90 -1.71 7.72 -6.08
CA PHE A 90 -3.11 7.36 -5.89
C PHE A 90 -3.62 7.95 -4.58
N ILE A 91 -4.89 8.35 -4.55
CA ILE A 91 -5.57 8.82 -3.34
C ILE A 91 -6.67 7.82 -3.00
N PHE A 92 -6.61 7.27 -1.81
CA PHE A 92 -7.58 6.31 -1.33
C PHE A 92 -8.59 7.03 -0.44
N GLU A 93 -9.86 6.79 -0.73
CA GLU A 93 -10.97 7.29 0.06
C GLU A 93 -11.62 6.14 0.82
N GLU A 94 -12.15 6.45 1.99
CA GLU A 94 -12.98 5.52 2.74
C GLU A 94 -14.23 5.18 1.93
N VAL A 95 -14.55 3.90 1.83
CA VAL A 95 -15.76 3.47 1.12
C VAL A 95 -16.91 3.51 2.10
N LYS A 96 -17.75 4.54 1.97
CA LYS A 96 -19.01 4.63 2.73
C LYS A 96 -19.89 3.43 2.39
N LYS A 97 -20.50 2.86 3.43
CA LYS A 97 -21.32 1.65 3.37
C LYS A 97 -22.68 1.93 2.72
#